data_AF-A0AAQ3JP53-F1
#
_entry.id   AF-A0AAQ3JP53-F1
#
_cell.length_a   1.000
_cell.length_b   1.000
_cell.length_c   1.000
_cell.angle_alpha   90.00
_cell.angle_beta   90.00
_cell.angle_gamma   90.00
#
_symmetry.space_group_name_H-M   'P 1'
#
loop_
_entity.id
_entity.type
_entity.pdbx_description
1 polymer ?
#
loop_
_entity_poly.entity_id
_entity_poly.type
_entity_poly.pdbx_seq_one_letter_code
_entity_poly.pdbx_strand_id
1 'polypeptide(L)'
;MVEGHNRFKRTFVGFDALKEGFLGGCRPMISLDRCFLKSEVGGQLLSAVGRDGNNQMFLVYWDVVEGENEDSWRVFKMQLGLLCLM
;
A
#
# COMPACT_ATOMS: atom_id res chain seq x y z
N MET A 1 -20.22 -19.19 17.02
CA MET A 1 -18.96 -19.24 16.26
C MET A 1 -19.35 -19.64 14.85
N VAL A 2 -19.44 -18.69 13.92
CA VAL A 2 -19.82 -19.01 12.53
C VAL A 2 -18.52 -19.24 11.76
N GLU A 3 -18.25 -20.49 11.41
CA GLU A 3 -17.18 -20.88 10.49
C GLU A 3 -17.58 -20.45 9.07
N GLY A 4 -17.27 -19.20 8.72
CA GLY A 4 -17.44 -18.67 7.37
C GLY A 4 -16.14 -18.80 6.59
N HIS A 5 -16.10 -19.69 5.61
CA HIS A 5 -14.94 -19.92 4.71
C HIS A 5 -14.66 -18.78 3.71
N ASN A 6 -15.15 -17.55 3.95
CA ASN A 6 -14.92 -16.37 3.13
C ASN A 6 -14.63 -15.15 4.01
N ARG A 7 -13.42 -15.09 4.58
CA ARG A 7 -12.92 -13.91 5.28
C ARG A 7 -12.07 -13.07 4.33
N PHE A 8 -12.39 -11.78 4.24
CA PHE A 8 -11.51 -10.83 3.55
C PHE A 8 -10.11 -10.90 4.18
N LYS A 9 -9.10 -11.19 3.37
CA LYS A 9 -7.70 -11.19 3.79
C LYS A 9 -7.07 -9.85 3.43
N ARG A 10 -6.86 -9.61 2.14
CA ARG A 10 -6.26 -8.37 1.65
C ARG A 10 -6.50 -8.17 0.16
N THR A 11 -6.46 -6.92 -0.27
CA THR A 11 -6.54 -6.50 -1.67
C THR A 11 -5.45 -5.47 -1.94
N PHE A 12 -4.82 -5.60 -3.10
CA PHE A 12 -3.70 -4.78 -3.53
C PHE A 12 -4.12 -4.02 -4.77
N VAL A 13 -3.82 -2.72 -4.82
CA VAL A 13 -4.04 -1.93 -6.02
C VAL A 13 -2.81 -1.06 -6.27
N GLY A 14 -2.31 -1.17 -7.50
CA GLY A 14 -1.18 -0.40 -7.96
C GLY A 14 -1.26 -0.26 -9.47
N PHE A 15 -0.81 0.89 -9.96
CA PHE A 15 -0.74 1.16 -11.39
C PHE A 15 0.72 1.11 -11.82
N ASP A 16 1.03 0.21 -12.75
CA ASP A 16 2.40 0.05 -13.25
C ASP A 16 2.95 1.36 -13.82
N ALA A 17 2.11 2.15 -14.50
CA ALA A 17 2.48 3.49 -14.97
C ALA A 17 2.93 4.46 -13.86
N LEU A 18 2.32 4.40 -12.66
CA LEU A 18 2.72 5.25 -11.53
C LEU A 18 4.01 4.78 -10.88
N LYS A 19 4.23 3.47 -10.84
CA LYS A 19 5.49 2.87 -10.40
C LYS A 19 6.64 3.26 -11.35
N GLU A 20 6.44 3.07 -12.66
CA GLU A 20 7.45 3.41 -13.67
C GLU A 20 7.68 4.93 -13.72
N GLY A 21 6.63 5.75 -13.58
CA GLY A 21 6.78 7.21 -13.45
C GLY A 21 7.57 7.61 -12.19
N PHE A 22 7.34 6.92 -11.07
CA PHE A 22 8.10 7.13 -9.84
C PHE A 22 9.59 6.81 -10.04
N LEU A 23 9.90 5.63 -10.57
CA LEU A 23 11.27 5.15 -10.81
C LEU A 23 11.99 5.92 -11.92
N GLY A 24 11.27 6.40 -12.92
CA GLY A 24 11.81 7.02 -14.13
C GLY A 24 12.18 8.50 -14.00
N GLY A 25 11.83 9.17 -12.91
CA GLY A 25 12.18 10.58 -12.73
C GLY A 25 11.42 11.37 -11.67
N CYS A 26 10.55 10.74 -10.88
CA CYS A 26 10.01 11.42 -9.69
C CYS A 26 11.08 11.57 -8.61
N ARG A 27 10.74 12.31 -7.55
CA ARG A 27 11.65 12.47 -6.42
C ARG A 27 11.74 11.13 -5.68
N PRO A 28 12.93 10.68 -5.27
CA PRO A 28 13.12 9.39 -4.59
C PRO A 28 12.69 9.47 -3.11
N MET A 29 11.43 9.83 -2.89
CA MET A 29 10.81 9.96 -1.58
C MET A 29 9.41 9.37 -1.65
N ILE A 30 9.15 8.41 -0.78
CA ILE A 30 7.83 7.82 -0.58
C ILE A 30 7.43 8.04 0.88
N SER A 31 6.22 8.53 1.09
CA SER A 31 5.56 8.54 2.39
C SER A 31 4.67 7.30 2.50
N LEU A 32 4.78 6.58 3.62
CA LEU A 32 3.91 5.48 3.94
C LEU A 32 2.95 5.93 5.04
N ASP A 33 1.66 5.68 4.84
CA ASP A 33 0.63 5.98 5.82
C ASP A 33 -0.37 4.84 5.95
N ARG A 34 -1.02 4.75 7.10
CA ARG A 34 -2.10 3.81 7.37
C ARG A 34 -3.32 4.50 7.96
N CYS A 35 -4.50 4.02 7.57
CA CYS A 35 -5.77 4.47 8.14
C CYS A 35 -6.68 3.29 8.45
N PHE A 36 -7.42 3.36 9.56
CA PHE A 36 -8.43 2.36 9.90
C PHE A 36 -9.67 2.50 9.02
N LEU A 37 -10.14 1.39 8.47
CA LEU A 37 -11.38 1.36 7.70
C LEU A 37 -12.56 1.06 8.63
N LYS A 38 -13.62 1.85 8.50
CA LYS A 38 -14.93 1.53 9.08
C LYS A 38 -15.67 0.62 8.12
N SER A 39 -15.40 -0.68 8.20
CA SER A 39 -16.12 -1.71 7.46
C SER A 39 -16.67 -2.76 8.44
N GLU A 40 -17.68 -3.53 8.02
CA GLU A 40 -18.23 -4.65 8.81
C GLU A 40 -17.17 -5.71 9.13
N VAL A 41 -16.14 -5.84 8.28
CA VAL A 41 -15.02 -6.78 8.45
C VAL A 41 -13.79 -6.14 9.10
N GLY A 42 -13.85 -4.84 9.43
CA GLY A 42 -12.71 -4.06 9.90
C GLY A 42 -11.67 -3.80 8.81
N GLY A 43 -10.39 -3.83 9.20
CA GLY A 43 -9.26 -3.68 8.29
C GLY A 43 -8.65 -2.28 8.26
N GLN A 44 -7.59 -2.16 7.46
CA GLN A 44 -6.80 -0.94 7.32
C GLN A 44 -6.43 -0.72 5.87
N LEU A 45 -6.34 0.56 5.50
CA LEU A 45 -5.74 0.98 4.24
C LEU A 45 -4.29 1.34 4.50
N LEU A 46 -3.35 0.65 3.85
CA LEU A 46 -1.95 1.03 3.74
C LEU A 46 -1.77 1.78 2.43
N SER A 47 -1.01 2.87 2.44
CA SER A 47 -0.82 3.70 1.26
C SER A 47 0.64 4.12 1.12
N ALA A 48 1.12 4.15 -0.13
CA ALA A 48 2.43 4.65 -0.49
C ALA A 48 2.25 5.84 -1.43
N VAL A 49 2.63 7.01 -0.96
CA VAL A 49 2.47 8.28 -1.68
C VAL A 49 3.84 8.78 -2.11
N GLY A 50 4.00 8.98 -3.41
CA GLY A 50 5.19 9.56 -4.02
C GLY A 50 5.00 11.05 -4.26
N ARG A 51 6.10 11.72 -4.61
CA ARG A 51 6.09 13.13 -5.01
C ARG A 51 6.79 13.31 -6.35
N ASP A 52 6.12 13.94 -7.30
CA ASP A 52 6.66 14.15 -8.64
C ASP A 52 7.66 15.32 -8.70
N GLY A 53 8.21 15.57 -9.89
CA GLY A 53 9.11 16.71 -10.14
C GLY A 53 8.46 18.07 -9.85
N ASN A 54 7.15 18.17 -10.02
CA ASN A 54 6.32 19.35 -9.79
C ASN A 54 5.81 19.48 -8.34
N ASN A 55 6.36 18.69 -7.41
CA ASN A 55 5.97 18.66 -6.00
C ASN A 55 4.52 18.21 -5.72
N GLN A 56 3.84 17.63 -6.71
CA GLN A 56 2.50 17.06 -6.54
C GLN A 56 2.60 15.67 -5.92
N MET A 57 1.65 15.37 -5.04
CA MET A 57 1.54 14.06 -4.41
C MET A 57 0.69 13.14 -5.29
N PHE A 58 1.12 11.88 -5.42
CA PHE A 58 0.36 10.86 -6.14
C PHE A 58 0.46 9.52 -5.41
N LEU A 59 -0.60 8.73 -5.50
CA LEU A 59 -0.68 7.42 -4.86
C LEU A 59 0.02 6.39 -5.74
N VAL A 60 1.17 5.85 -5.29
CA VAL A 60 1.93 4.86 -6.06
C VAL A 60 1.28 3.49 -5.92
N TYR A 61 0.94 3.10 -4.69
CA TYR A 61 0.33 1.82 -4.33
C TYR A 61 -0.56 1.99 -3.10
N TRP A 62 -1.58 1.15 -2.97
CA TRP A 62 -2.33 1.00 -1.73
C TRP A 62 -2.90 -0.41 -1.55
N ASP A 63 -3.02 -0.80 -0.29
CA ASP A 63 -3.52 -2.11 0.11
C ASP A 63 -4.61 -1.96 1.14
N VAL A 64 -5.66 -2.76 1.00
CA VAL A 64 -6.60 -3.01 2.09
C VAL A 64 -6.18 -4.30 2.75
N VAL A 65 -5.84 -4.25 4.03
CA VAL A 65 -5.35 -5.40 4.82
C VAL A 65 -6.28 -5.71 5.98
N GLU A 66 -6.25 -6.96 6.44
CA GLU A 66 -7.05 -7.46 7.55
C GLU A 66 -6.75 -6.76 8.89
N GLY A 67 -5.56 -6.17 9.02
CA GLY A 67 -5.11 -5.46 10.21
C GLY A 67 -3.62 -5.13 10.19
N GLU A 68 -3.18 -4.36 11.19
CA GLU A 68 -1.78 -3.96 11.34
C GLU A 68 -0.99 -5.10 11.94
N ASN A 69 -0.23 -5.79 11.10
CA ASN A 69 0.71 -6.79 11.56
C ASN A 69 1.95 -6.78 10.67
N GLU A 70 3.00 -7.43 11.14
CA GLU A 70 4.28 -7.50 10.45
C GLU A 70 4.14 -8.12 9.04
N ASP A 71 3.26 -9.12 8.88
CA ASP A 71 3.01 -9.76 7.60
C ASP A 71 2.32 -8.85 6.59
N SER A 72 1.38 -8.00 7.02
CA SER A 72 0.72 -6.98 6.19
C SER A 72 1.76 -6.00 5.66
N TRP A 73 2.59 -5.46 6.55
CA TRP A 73 3.65 -4.50 6.19
C TRP A 73 4.76 -5.12 5.34
N ARG A 74 5.12 -6.38 5.61
CA ARG A 74 6.13 -7.12 4.83
C ARG A 74 5.67 -7.29 3.38
N VAL A 75 4.43 -7.73 3.17
CA VAL A 75 3.89 -7.93 1.82
C VAL A 75 3.74 -6.59 1.09
N PHE A 76 3.22 -5.55 1.74
CA PHE A 76 3.09 -4.21 1.18
C PHE A 76 4.44 -3.64 0.70
N LYS A 77 5.50 -3.73 1.55
CA LYS A 77 6.84 -3.29 1.17
C LYS A 77 7.45 -4.11 0.03
N MET A 78 7.14 -5.41 -0.04
CA MET A 78 7.61 -6.28 -1.12
C MET A 78 7.01 -5.86 -2.47
N GLN A 79 5.73 -5.50 -2.50
CA GLN A 79 5.06 -5.05 -3.72
C GLN A 79 5.54 -3.70 -4.21
N LEU A 80 5.87 -2.81 -3.28
CA LEU A 80 6.46 -1.51 -3.58
C LEU A 80 7.92 -1.64 -4.07
N GLY A 81 8.55 -2.80 -3.92
CA GLY A 81 9.97 -3.00 -4.25
C GLY A 81 10.94 -2.35 -3.25
N LEU A 82 10.46 -1.88 -2.10
CA LEU A 82 11.29 -1.20 -1.08
C LEU A 82 12.14 -2.15 -0.24
N LEU A 83 11.92 -3.48 -0.31
CA LEU A 83 12.74 -4.45 0.42
C LEU A 83 14.22 -4.45 0.02
N CYS A 84 14.59 -3.82 -1.10
CA CYS A 84 15.98 -3.72 -1.55
C CYS A 84 16.65 -2.35 -1.23
N LEU A 85 15.94 -1.44 -0.56
CA LEU A 85 16.39 -0.06 -0.29
C LEU A 85 16.51 0.27 1.22
N MET A 86 16.35 -0.72 2.10
CA MET A 86 16.63 -0.60 3.54
C MET A 86 17.59 -1.68 4.01
#